data_AF-A0A7Y3UKX2-F1
#
_entry.id   AF-A0A7Y3UKX2-F1
#
_cell.length_a   1.000
_cell.length_b   1.000
_cell.length_c   1.000
_cell.angle_alpha   90.00
_cell.angle_beta   90.00
_cell.angle_gamma   90.00
#
_symmetry.space_group_name_H-M   'P 1'
#
loop_
_entity.id
_entity.type
_entity.pdbx_description
1 polymer ?
#
loop_
_entity_poly.entity_id
_entity_poly.type
_entity_poly.pdbx_seq_one_letter_code
_entity_poly.pdbx_strand_id
1 'polypeptide(L)'
;MEYKLKNEDYLNLWKYFQDKAISVKGAMFNTITWIIGFAAALIGFIFAKISDYDPLKAKISLPLFMIPLSIAGIVICIYAFFAQGESAKNIRKNLDSSDRCMVEIKGLDKIVAKETENQPKFVQIWNQLRIVVSIFLTSFIAILVWGLKIMSKV
;
A
#
# COMPACT_ATOMS: atom_id res chain seq x y z
N MET A 1 -14.10 -18.82 38.13
CA MET A 1 -15.40 -18.43 37.54
C MET A 1 -15.17 -18.20 36.07
N GLU A 2 -15.70 -19.05 35.20
CA GLU A 2 -15.75 -18.76 33.76
C GLU A 2 -16.73 -17.61 33.52
N TYR A 3 -16.23 -16.50 33.01
CA TYR A 3 -17.06 -15.37 32.63
C TYR A 3 -17.78 -15.74 31.33
N LYS A 4 -19.08 -16.06 31.40
CA LYS A 4 -19.92 -16.29 30.21
C LYS A 4 -20.33 -14.95 29.61
N LEU A 5 -19.76 -14.63 28.46
CA LEU A 5 -20.15 -13.47 27.65
C LEU A 5 -21.61 -13.57 27.21
N LYS A 6 -22.34 -12.46 27.22
CA LYS A 6 -23.71 -12.36 26.71
C LYS A 6 -23.69 -12.04 25.21
N ASN A 7 -24.82 -12.27 24.53
CA ASN A 7 -24.96 -11.95 23.09
C ASN A 7 -24.66 -10.48 22.77
N GLU A 8 -24.97 -9.56 23.69
CA GLU A 8 -24.65 -8.13 23.56
C GLU A 8 -23.14 -7.88 23.56
N ASP A 9 -22.37 -8.62 24.37
CA ASP A 9 -20.92 -8.51 24.41
C ASP A 9 -20.30 -8.98 23.10
N TYR A 10 -20.79 -10.10 22.55
CA TYR A 10 -20.38 -10.60 21.24
C TYR A 10 -20.70 -9.62 20.11
N LEU A 11 -21.83 -8.91 20.18
CA LEU A 11 -22.21 -7.91 19.17
C LEU A 11 -21.30 -6.68 19.24
N ASN A 12 -20.94 -6.23 20.45
CA ASN A 12 -20.01 -5.13 20.65
C ASN A 12 -18.59 -5.50 20.19
N LEU A 13 -18.14 -6.72 20.48
CA LEU A 13 -16.88 -7.27 19.98
C LEU A 13 -16.86 -7.34 18.44
N TRP A 14 -17.95 -7.82 17.84
CA TRP A 14 -18.11 -7.88 16.38
C TRP A 14 -17.95 -6.50 15.74
N LYS A 15 -18.68 -5.48 16.24
CA LYS A 15 -18.58 -4.09 15.77
C LYS A 15 -17.16 -3.55 15.93
N TYR A 16 -16.55 -3.76 17.10
CA TYR A 16 -15.19 -3.32 17.37
C TYR A 16 -14.18 -3.88 16.34
N PHE A 17 -14.24 -5.18 16.03
CA PHE A 17 -13.33 -5.77 15.05
C PHE A 17 -13.59 -5.26 13.63
N GLN A 18 -14.86 -5.04 13.25
CA GLN A 18 -15.24 -4.51 11.95
C GLN A 18 -14.76 -3.05 11.78
N ASP A 19 -15.04 -2.19 12.75
CA ASP A 19 -14.62 -0.78 12.74
C ASP A 19 -13.09 -0.66 12.69
N LYS A 20 -12.38 -1.50 13.44
CA LYS A 20 -10.92 -1.54 13.43
C LYS A 20 -10.37 -1.99 12.08
N ALA A 21 -10.98 -2.98 11.44
CA ALA A 21 -10.59 -3.41 10.09
C ALA A 21 -10.80 -2.29 9.05
N ILE A 22 -11.92 -1.57 9.13
CA ILE A 22 -12.23 -0.42 8.25
C ILE A 22 -11.25 0.73 8.48
N SER A 23 -10.95 1.07 9.74
CA SER A 23 -9.99 2.11 10.10
C SER A 23 -8.58 1.81 9.58
N VAL A 24 -8.09 0.58 9.78
CA VAL A 24 -6.79 0.13 9.25
C VAL A 24 -6.75 0.20 7.73
N LYS A 25 -7.83 -0.21 7.05
CA LYS A 25 -7.97 -0.09 5.59
C LYS A 25 -7.89 1.36 5.12
N GLY A 26 -8.62 2.27 5.77
CA GLY A 26 -8.62 3.69 5.42
C GLY A 26 -7.27 4.36 5.62
N ALA A 27 -6.63 4.12 6.76
CA ALA A 27 -5.29 4.63 7.06
C ALA A 27 -4.25 4.15 6.03
N MET A 28 -4.27 2.86 5.69
CA MET A 28 -3.39 2.29 4.67
C MET A 28 -3.58 2.88 3.29
N PHE A 29 -4.84 3.03 2.86
CA PHE A 29 -5.11 3.60 1.54
C PHE A 29 -4.55 5.03 1.44
N ASN A 30 -4.70 5.83 2.50
CA ASN A 30 -4.12 7.16 2.57
C ASN A 30 -2.58 7.11 2.52
N THR A 31 -1.95 6.29 3.36
CA THR A 31 -0.48 6.14 3.38
C THR A 31 0.08 5.72 2.02
N ILE A 32 -0.54 4.74 1.36
CA ILE A 32 -0.04 4.26 0.06
C ILE A 32 -0.27 5.30 -1.03
N THR A 33 -1.38 6.05 -0.98
CA THR A 33 -1.61 7.17 -1.90
C THR A 33 -0.50 8.21 -1.80
N TRP A 34 -0.09 8.57 -0.57
CA TRP A 34 1.04 9.48 -0.34
C TRP A 34 2.37 8.94 -0.87
N ILE A 35 2.64 7.65 -0.61
CA ILE A 35 3.84 6.98 -1.13
C ILE A 35 3.87 7.02 -2.67
N ILE A 36 2.76 6.68 -3.32
CA ILE A 36 2.66 6.70 -4.78
C ILE A 36 2.80 8.13 -5.32
N GLY A 37 2.20 9.13 -4.66
CA GLY A 37 2.35 10.53 -5.02
C GLY A 37 3.81 10.99 -4.94
N PHE A 38 4.52 10.59 -3.89
CA PHE A 38 5.96 10.88 -3.75
C PHE A 38 6.81 10.15 -4.81
N ALA A 39 6.50 8.89 -5.10
CA ALA A 39 7.15 8.13 -6.17
C ALA A 39 6.95 8.79 -7.55
N ALA A 40 5.74 9.27 -7.85
CA ALA A 40 5.44 10.00 -9.08
C ALA A 40 6.20 11.33 -9.15
N ALA A 41 6.27 12.08 -8.04
CA ALA A 41 7.05 13.32 -7.97
C ALA A 41 8.55 13.08 -8.22
N LEU A 42 9.13 12.01 -7.66
CA LEU A 42 10.52 11.63 -7.90
C LEU A 42 10.77 11.32 -9.38
N ILE A 43 9.90 10.53 -10.02
CA ILE A 43 10.01 10.25 -11.46
C ILE A 43 9.89 11.54 -12.28
N GLY A 44 8.89 12.37 -12.00
CA GLY A 44 8.71 13.65 -12.67
C GLY A 44 9.93 14.57 -12.53
N PHE A 45 10.54 14.60 -11.35
CA PHE A 45 11.77 15.36 -11.09
C PHE A 45 12.97 14.82 -11.88
N ILE A 46 13.11 13.50 -11.99
CA ILE A 46 14.13 12.86 -12.84
C ILE A 46 13.95 13.28 -14.30
N PHE A 47 12.74 13.18 -14.84
CA PHE A 47 12.45 13.57 -16.22
C PHE A 47 12.68 15.06 -16.48
N ALA A 48 12.30 15.94 -15.55
CA ALA A 48 12.57 17.37 -15.66
C ALA A 48 14.08 17.65 -15.74
N LYS A 49 14.88 16.99 -14.90
CA LYS A 49 16.35 17.14 -14.95
C LYS A 49 17.00 16.52 -16.17
N ILE A 50 16.45 15.45 -16.73
CA ILE A 50 16.91 14.89 -18.01
C ILE A 50 16.61 15.87 -19.15
N SER A 51 15.41 16.47 -19.16
CA SER A 51 15.01 17.42 -20.21
C SER A 51 15.83 18.71 -20.20
N ASP A 52 16.20 19.20 -19.01
CA ASP A 52 16.99 20.42 -18.83
C ASP A 52 18.52 20.16 -18.86
N TYR A 53 18.94 18.92 -19.15
CA TYR A 53 20.36 18.56 -19.08
C TYR A 53 21.15 19.12 -20.28
N ASP A 54 21.91 20.18 -20.04
CA ASP A 54 22.92 20.72 -20.96
C ASP A 54 24.34 20.26 -20.53
N PRO A 55 25.00 19.37 -21.29
CA PRO A 55 26.32 18.84 -20.92
C PRO A 55 27.40 19.93 -20.83
N LEU A 56 27.20 21.10 -21.44
CA LEU A 56 28.15 22.22 -21.40
C LEU A 56 27.98 23.10 -20.15
N LYS A 57 26.86 22.99 -19.43
CA LYS A 57 26.53 23.80 -18.24
C LYS A 57 26.37 22.97 -16.96
N ALA A 58 26.41 21.65 -17.06
CA ALA A 58 26.16 20.77 -15.94
C ALA A 58 27.31 20.77 -14.93
N LYS A 59 27.07 21.32 -13.74
CA LYS A 59 27.98 21.22 -12.58
C LYS A 59 28.04 19.82 -11.96
N ILE A 60 27.04 18.99 -12.20
CA ILE A 60 26.89 17.64 -11.62
C ILE A 60 26.53 16.69 -12.76
N SER A 61 27.16 15.51 -12.78
CA SER A 61 26.87 14.50 -13.80
C SER A 61 25.46 13.93 -13.62
N LEU A 62 24.74 13.75 -14.73
CA LEU A 62 23.39 13.19 -14.76
C LEU A 62 23.27 11.84 -13.99
N PRO A 63 24.24 10.90 -14.07
CA PRO A 63 24.18 9.65 -13.31
C PRO A 63 24.23 9.85 -11.79
N LEU A 64 24.97 10.86 -11.31
CA LEU A 64 25.11 11.16 -9.89
C LEU A 64 23.78 11.57 -9.26
N PHE A 65 22.86 12.08 -10.07
CA PHE A 65 21.50 12.45 -9.66
C PHE A 65 20.52 11.29 -9.86
N MET A 66 20.54 10.63 -11.02
CA MET A 66 19.61 9.54 -11.35
C MET A 66 19.72 8.33 -10.40
N ILE A 67 20.93 7.93 -10.03
CA ILE A 67 21.18 6.74 -9.21
C ILE A 67 20.58 6.87 -7.81
N PRO A 68 20.94 7.88 -6.98
CA PRO A 68 20.39 7.97 -5.63
C PRO A 68 18.87 8.17 -5.60
N LEU A 69 18.31 8.92 -6.56
CA LEU A 69 16.86 9.10 -6.67
C LEU A 69 16.14 7.80 -7.05
N SER A 70 16.74 6.99 -7.93
CA SER A 70 16.17 5.69 -8.29
C SER A 70 16.25 4.70 -7.13
N ILE A 71 17.35 4.69 -6.38
CA ILE A 71 17.48 3.87 -5.16
C ILE A 71 16.41 4.28 -4.14
N ALA A 72 16.25 5.57 -3.88
CA ALA A 72 15.21 6.07 -2.98
C ALA A 72 13.80 5.64 -3.44
N GLY A 73 13.50 5.78 -4.74
CA GLY A 73 12.24 5.32 -5.33
C GLY A 73 11.99 3.82 -5.15
N ILE A 74 13.01 2.98 -5.34
CA ILE A 74 12.94 1.52 -5.13
C ILE A 74 12.63 1.21 -3.67
N VAL A 75 13.35 1.83 -2.72
CA VAL A 75 13.13 1.61 -1.28
C VAL A 75 11.70 1.97 -0.89
N ILE A 76 11.17 3.07 -1.41
CA ILE A 76 9.80 3.51 -1.15
C ILE A 76 8.78 2.51 -1.71
N CYS A 77 9.00 1.98 -2.92
CA CYS A 77 8.12 0.98 -3.51
C CYS A 77 8.16 -0.36 -2.73
N ILE A 78 9.34 -0.79 -2.27
CA ILE A 78 9.50 -1.97 -1.42
C ILE A 78 8.74 -1.79 -0.11
N TYR A 79 8.91 -0.64 0.54
CA TYR A 79 8.18 -0.31 1.76
C TYR A 79 6.66 -0.36 1.54
N ALA A 80 6.17 0.14 0.40
CA ALA A 80 4.76 0.08 0.05
C ALA A 80 4.24 -1.37 -0.06
N PHE A 81 5.03 -2.30 -0.63
CA PHE A 81 4.67 -3.71 -0.66
C PHE A 81 4.59 -4.34 0.72
N PHE A 82 5.56 -4.03 1.60
CA PHE A 82 5.54 -4.51 2.99
C PHE A 82 4.31 -3.98 3.74
N ALA A 83 4.05 -2.68 3.63
CA ALA A 83 2.87 -2.04 4.22
C ALA A 83 1.56 -2.70 3.75
N GLN A 84 1.44 -2.95 2.43
CA GLN A 84 0.29 -3.66 1.86
C GLN A 84 0.15 -5.09 2.39
N GLY A 85 1.26 -5.81 2.55
CA GLY A 85 1.27 -7.18 3.07
C GLY A 85 0.81 -7.25 4.53
N GLU A 86 1.38 -6.40 5.37
CA GLU A 86 1.09 -6.37 6.80
C GLU A 86 -0.36 -5.98 7.08
N SER A 87 -0.88 -5.03 6.32
CA SER A 87 -2.27 -4.60 6.52
C SER A 87 -3.28 -5.59 5.99
N ALA A 88 -2.98 -6.30 4.91
CA ALA A 88 -3.80 -7.41 4.48
C ALA A 88 -3.91 -8.50 5.56
N LYS A 89 -2.81 -8.78 6.28
CA LYS A 89 -2.81 -9.71 7.42
C LYS A 89 -3.65 -9.18 8.58
N ASN A 90 -3.48 -7.91 8.96
CA ASN A 90 -4.22 -7.30 10.07
C ASN A 90 -5.72 -7.22 9.79
N ILE A 91 -6.10 -6.90 8.56
CA ILE A 91 -7.50 -6.88 8.13
C ILE A 91 -8.09 -8.29 8.18
N ARG A 92 -7.40 -9.30 7.61
CA ARG A 92 -7.85 -10.70 7.67
C ARG A 92 -8.00 -11.19 9.11
N LYS A 93 -7.03 -10.92 9.99
CA LYS A 93 -7.09 -11.32 11.39
C LYS A 93 -8.28 -10.70 12.14
N ASN A 94 -8.60 -9.43 11.87
CA ASN A 94 -9.76 -8.77 12.46
C ASN A 94 -11.08 -9.30 11.88
N LEU A 95 -11.13 -9.58 10.57
CA LEU A 95 -12.29 -10.21 9.93
C LEU A 95 -12.52 -11.63 10.46
N ASP A 96 -11.50 -12.47 10.56
CA ASP A 96 -11.61 -13.82 11.14
C ASP A 96 -12.09 -13.76 12.61
N SER A 97 -11.68 -12.73 13.35
CA SER A 97 -12.14 -12.52 14.73
C SER A 97 -13.59 -12.06 14.80
N SER A 98 -14.01 -11.24 13.84
CA SER A 98 -15.39 -10.79 13.65
C SER A 98 -16.30 -11.98 13.28
N ASP A 99 -15.88 -12.82 12.33
CA ASP A 99 -16.64 -14.01 11.90
C ASP A 99 -16.86 -15.00 13.04
N ARG A 100 -15.87 -15.19 13.91
CA ARG A 100 -16.02 -16.01 15.13
C ARG A 100 -17.09 -15.45 16.07
N CYS A 101 -17.19 -14.13 16.22
CA CYS A 101 -18.24 -13.50 17.03
C CYS A 101 -19.62 -13.63 16.38
N MET A 102 -19.71 -13.72 15.04
CA MET A 102 -20.99 -13.91 14.35
C MET A 102 -21.60 -15.30 14.57
N VAL A 103 -20.77 -16.34 14.66
CA VAL A 103 -21.25 -17.72 14.86
C VAL A 103 -21.99 -17.87 16.20
N GLU A 104 -21.58 -17.09 17.20
CA GLU A 104 -22.20 -17.11 18.54
C GLU A 104 -23.56 -16.39 18.60
N ILE A 105 -23.89 -15.55 17.61
CA ILE A 105 -25.13 -14.75 17.58
C ILE A 105 -26.06 -15.23 16.45
N LYS A 106 -27.13 -15.94 16.82
CA LYS A 106 -28.17 -16.37 15.86
C LYS A 106 -28.78 -15.18 15.12
N GLY A 107 -28.73 -15.20 13.78
CA GLY A 107 -29.36 -14.23 12.90
C GLY A 107 -28.51 -13.01 12.55
N LEU A 108 -27.32 -12.86 13.17
CA LEU A 108 -26.39 -11.79 12.82
C LEU A 108 -25.80 -12.00 11.41
N ASP A 109 -25.62 -13.24 11.00
CA ASP A 109 -25.25 -13.65 9.63
C ASP A 109 -26.14 -13.01 8.55
N LYS A 110 -27.45 -12.96 8.78
CA LYS A 110 -28.42 -12.38 7.82
C LYS A 110 -28.32 -10.86 7.72
N ILE A 111 -27.97 -10.20 8.82
CA ILE A 111 -27.78 -8.74 8.88
C ILE A 111 -26.45 -8.38 8.20
N VAL A 112 -25.40 -9.15 8.51
CA VAL A 112 -24.04 -8.92 8.02
C VAL A 112 -23.89 -9.28 6.54
N ALA A 113 -24.56 -10.33 6.05
CA ALA A 113 -24.54 -10.69 4.62
C ALA A 113 -24.98 -9.52 3.72
N LYS A 114 -25.93 -8.71 4.20
CA LYS A 114 -26.43 -7.51 3.50
C LYS A 114 -25.41 -6.35 3.50
N GLU A 115 -24.57 -6.26 4.53
CA GLU A 115 -23.50 -5.27 4.63
C GLU A 115 -22.24 -5.70 3.86
N THR A 116 -21.98 -7.02 3.82
CA THR A 116 -20.76 -7.64 3.27
C THR A 116 -20.81 -7.77 1.75
N GLU A 117 -22.00 -7.70 1.13
CA GLU A 117 -22.19 -7.63 -0.32
C GLU A 117 -21.41 -6.46 -0.99
N ASN A 118 -21.02 -5.44 -0.20
CA ASN A 118 -20.16 -4.33 -0.64
C ASN A 118 -18.63 -4.54 -0.43
N GLN A 119 -18.20 -5.62 0.24
CA GLN A 119 -16.79 -5.93 0.45
C GLN A 119 -15.98 -6.54 -0.72
N PRO A 120 -16.55 -7.17 -1.78
CA PRO A 120 -15.73 -7.73 -2.87
C PRO A 120 -14.86 -6.68 -3.59
N LYS A 121 -15.18 -5.38 -3.43
CA LYS A 121 -14.36 -4.26 -3.93
C LYS A 121 -12.98 -4.18 -3.26
N PHE A 122 -12.80 -4.69 -2.04
CA PHE A 122 -11.54 -4.53 -1.31
C PHE A 122 -10.37 -5.28 -1.96
N VAL A 123 -10.57 -6.54 -2.36
CA VAL A 123 -9.53 -7.35 -3.00
C VAL A 123 -9.13 -6.75 -4.35
N GLN A 124 -10.11 -6.26 -5.11
CA GLN A 124 -9.88 -5.57 -6.38
C GLN A 124 -9.04 -4.30 -6.19
N ILE A 125 -9.41 -3.43 -5.24
CA ILE A 125 -8.65 -2.20 -4.95
C ILE A 125 -7.22 -2.53 -4.51
N TRP A 126 -7.03 -3.56 -3.67
CA TRP A 126 -5.70 -3.95 -3.20
C TRP A 126 -4.81 -4.49 -4.33
N ASN A 127 -5.40 -5.26 -5.25
CA ASN A 127 -4.70 -5.73 -6.45
C ASN A 127 -4.34 -4.59 -7.40
N GLN A 128 -5.25 -3.64 -7.63
CA GLN A 128 -4.95 -2.44 -8.42
C GLN A 128 -3.79 -1.64 -7.82
N LEU A 129 -3.80 -1.45 -6.50
CA LEU A 129 -2.75 -0.75 -5.79
C LEU A 129 -1.38 -1.47 -5.92
N ARG A 130 -1.37 -2.80 -5.85
CA ARG A 130 -0.16 -3.62 -6.11
C ARG A 130 0.35 -3.46 -7.52
N ILE A 131 -0.53 -3.47 -8.52
CA ILE A 131 -0.15 -3.25 -9.92
C ILE A 131 0.51 -1.88 -10.08
N VAL A 132 -0.10 -0.83 -9.52
CA VAL A 132 0.44 0.53 -9.57
C VAL A 132 1.83 0.59 -8.93
N VAL A 133 2.01 0.09 -7.71
CA VAL A 133 3.32 0.06 -7.05
C VAL A 133 4.35 -0.73 -7.88
N SER A 134 3.93 -1.83 -8.53
CA SER A 134 4.80 -2.62 -9.41
C SER A 134 5.28 -1.80 -10.61
N ILE A 135 4.40 -1.03 -11.24
CA ILE A 135 4.76 -0.15 -12.37
C ILE A 135 5.81 0.89 -11.94
N PHE A 136 5.62 1.53 -10.78
CA PHE A 136 6.60 2.48 -10.23
C PHE A 136 7.94 1.80 -9.93
N LEU A 137 7.92 0.62 -9.30
CA LEU A 137 9.14 -0.13 -9.02
C LEU A 137 9.89 -0.47 -10.30
N THR A 138 9.21 -0.98 -11.33
CA THR A 138 9.83 -1.29 -12.62
C THR A 138 10.41 -0.06 -13.29
N SER A 139 9.73 1.09 -13.20
CA SER A 139 10.22 2.37 -13.71
C SER A 139 11.53 2.79 -13.03
N PHE A 140 11.61 2.74 -11.69
CA PHE A 140 12.83 3.09 -10.99
C PHE A 140 13.99 2.12 -11.26
N ILE A 141 13.70 0.81 -11.39
CA ILE A 141 14.72 -0.17 -11.80
C ILE A 141 15.26 0.16 -13.19
N ALA A 142 14.38 0.49 -14.14
CA ALA A 142 14.80 0.86 -15.49
C ALA A 142 15.68 2.13 -15.49
N ILE A 143 15.29 3.16 -14.73
CA ILE A 143 16.06 4.40 -14.58
C ILE A 143 17.41 4.12 -13.92
N LEU A 144 17.46 3.26 -12.90
CA LEU A 144 18.70 2.87 -12.22
C LEU A 144 19.66 2.17 -13.18
N VAL A 145 19.18 1.17 -13.92
CA VAL A 145 19.97 0.44 -14.92
C VAL A 145 20.49 1.41 -15.99
N TRP A 146 19.67 2.37 -16.42
CA TRP A 146 20.08 3.39 -17.37
C TRP A 146 21.17 4.30 -16.80
N GLY A 147 21.00 4.81 -15.58
CA GLY A 147 21.99 5.64 -14.90
C GLY A 147 23.34 4.93 -14.72
N LEU A 148 23.33 3.64 -14.35
CA LEU A 148 24.52 2.81 -14.23
C LEU A 148 25.23 2.61 -15.59
N LYS A 149 24.47 2.37 -16.66
CA LYS A 149 25.04 2.26 -18.02
C LYS A 149 25.72 3.55 -18.46
N ILE A 150 25.12 4.71 -18.18
CA ILE A 150 25.74 6.01 -18.50
C ILE A 150 27.02 6.18 -17.69
N MET A 151 27.00 5.90 -16.38
CA MET A 151 28.19 6.01 -15.52
C MET A 151 29.34 5.11 -15.98
N SER A 152 29.06 3.89 -16.47
CA SER A 152 30.11 2.97 -16.96
C SER A 152 30.80 3.42 -18.25
N LYS A 153 30.20 4.36 -18.98
CA LYS A 153 30.72 4.89 -20.26
C LYS A 153 31.49 6.21 -20.07
N VAL A 154 31.43 6.80 -18.88
CA VAL A 154 32.15 8.02 -18.48
C VAL A 154 33.44 7.60 -17.80
#